data_AF-A0A1F6D3V1-F1
#
_entry.id   AF-A0A1F6D3V1-F1
#
_cell.length_a   1.000
_cell.length_b   1.000
_cell.length_c   1.000
_cell.angle_alpha   90.00
_cell.angle_beta   90.00
_cell.angle_gamma   90.00
#
_symmetry.space_group_name_H-M   'P 1'
#
loop_
_entity.id
_entity.type
_entity.pdbx_description
1 polymer ?
#
loop_
_entity_poly.entity_id
_entity_poly.type
_entity_poly.pdbx_seq_one_letter_code
_entity_poly.pdbx_strand_id
1 'polypeptide(L)'
;MRIVKLVLCVCVLCLFTSCAFKYSSKLSFPAPDEIFMTTGDGDIQKPYTPLGQVLHIESGTLIPIPLICLASPTVDPDVVLRTGFTEKVKQLGGNGVINMRIDFRPPKKTFLGALFGMVDPGQVTITGTVIRR
;
A
#
# COMPACT_ATOMS: atom_id res chain seq x y z
N MET A 1 19.26 44.98 9.47
CA MET A 1 19.10 43.71 10.23
C MET A 1 17.65 43.32 10.53
N ARG A 2 16.69 44.26 10.71
CA ARG A 2 15.29 43.93 11.02
C ARG A 2 14.53 43.28 9.85
N ILE A 3 14.79 43.73 8.62
CA ILE A 3 14.14 43.21 7.40
C ILE A 3 14.57 41.76 7.11
N VAL A 4 15.86 41.44 7.27
CA VAL A 4 16.41 40.10 7.05
C VAL A 4 15.79 39.07 8.00
N LYS A 5 15.56 39.46 9.27
CA LYS A 5 14.89 38.59 10.27
C LYS A 5 13.42 38.35 9.93
N LEU A 6 12.75 39.34 9.35
CA LEU A 6 11.34 39.24 8.96
C LEU A 6 11.16 38.32 7.75
N VAL A 7 12.02 38.46 6.74
CA VAL A 7 12.01 37.57 5.56
C VAL A 7 12.31 36.11 5.95
N LEU A 8 13.27 35.89 6.85
CA LEU A 8 13.58 34.55 7.35
C LEU A 8 12.40 33.94 8.12
N CYS A 9 11.70 34.73 8.93
CA CYS A 9 10.56 34.26 9.73
C CYS A 9 9.37 33.86 8.82
N VAL A 10 9.11 34.63 7.76
CA VAL A 10 8.06 34.33 6.77
C VAL A 10 8.37 33.04 6.00
N CYS A 11 9.63 32.83 5.57
CA CYS A 11 10.02 31.60 4.91
C CYS A 11 9.88 30.36 5.81
N VAL A 12 10.20 30.48 7.10
CA VAL A 12 10.05 29.37 8.06
C VAL A 12 8.58 29.04 8.30
N LEU A 13 7.70 30.04 8.41
CA LEU A 13 6.25 29.83 8.58
C LEU A 13 5.61 29.12 7.38
N CYS A 14 6.04 29.42 6.15
CA CYS A 14 5.55 28.74 4.95
C CYS A 14 5.96 27.25 4.87
N LEU A 15 7.02 26.83 5.55
CA LEU A 15 7.43 25.41 5.59
C LEU A 15 6.55 24.57 6.52
N PHE A 16 5.87 25.19 7.50
CA PHE A 16 5.01 24.48 8.45
C PHE A 16 3.55 24.32 7.98
N THR A 17 3.11 25.08 6.96
CA THR A 17 1.73 24.99 6.46
C THR A 17 1.52 23.88 5.43
N SER A 18 2.59 23.28 4.90
CA SER A 18 2.53 22.25 3.85
C SER A 18 2.22 20.83 4.36
N CYS A 19 2.17 20.59 5.68
CA CYS A 19 1.94 19.24 6.24
C CYS A 19 0.48 18.92 6.58
N ALA A 20 -0.48 19.78 6.25
CA ALA A 20 -1.90 19.53 6.49
C ALA A 20 -2.61 18.90 5.28
N PHE A 21 -2.04 17.87 4.66
CA PHE A 21 -2.78 17.01 3.73
C PHE A 21 -3.71 16.09 4.55
N LYS A 22 -4.89 16.61 4.90
CA LYS A 22 -5.97 15.78 5.44
C LYS A 22 -6.50 14.88 4.33
N TYR A 23 -6.10 13.61 4.35
CA TYR A 23 -6.75 12.55 3.60
C TYR A 23 -8.19 12.40 4.10
N SER A 24 -9.14 12.99 3.38
CA SER A 24 -10.57 12.82 3.62
C SER A 24 -11.03 11.54 2.94
N SER A 25 -11.08 10.42 3.67
CA SER A 25 -11.70 9.18 3.21
C SER A 25 -13.22 9.34 3.12
N LYS A 26 -13.72 9.80 1.97
CA LYS A 26 -15.13 9.59 1.61
C LYS A 26 -15.27 8.16 1.09
N LEU A 27 -16.04 7.34 1.78
CA LEU A 27 -16.53 6.04 1.29
C LEU A 27 -17.53 6.30 0.16
N SER A 28 -17.05 6.53 -1.05
CA SER A 28 -17.84 6.39 -2.26
C SER A 28 -17.73 4.95 -2.75
N PHE A 29 -18.85 4.38 -3.21
CA PHE A 29 -18.80 3.12 -3.93
C PHE A 29 -17.83 3.24 -5.11
N PRO A 30 -16.96 2.24 -5.32
CA PRO A 30 -15.97 2.29 -6.39
C PRO A 30 -16.66 2.43 -7.75
N ALA A 31 -15.97 3.08 -8.69
CA ALA A 31 -16.48 3.27 -10.05
C ALA A 31 -16.67 1.90 -10.76
N PRO A 32 -17.47 1.79 -11.83
CA PRO A 32 -17.81 0.50 -12.47
C PRO A 32 -16.60 -0.31 -12.99
N ASP A 33 -15.46 0.35 -13.15
CA ASP A 33 -14.16 -0.17 -13.60
C ASP A 33 -13.23 -0.61 -12.46
N GLU A 34 -13.59 -0.30 -11.22
CA GLU A 34 -12.89 -0.66 -10.00
C GLU A 34 -13.41 -2.00 -9.45
N ILE A 35 -12.48 -2.88 -9.06
CA ILE A 35 -12.82 -4.21 -8.55
C ILE A 35 -13.44 -4.07 -7.17
N PHE A 36 -14.60 -4.71 -6.97
CA PHE A 36 -15.21 -4.78 -5.66
C PHE A 36 -14.35 -5.63 -4.72
N MET A 37 -13.90 -5.08 -3.59
CA MET A 37 -13.12 -5.83 -2.59
C MET A 37 -13.79 -5.77 -1.23
N THR A 38 -13.92 -6.91 -0.55
CA THR A 38 -14.46 -6.98 0.81
C THR A 38 -13.74 -8.02 1.66
N THR A 39 -13.61 -7.73 2.95
CA THR A 39 -13.01 -8.62 3.95
C THR A 39 -13.97 -9.72 4.43
N GLY A 40 -15.27 -9.60 4.12
CA GLY A 40 -16.29 -10.58 4.50
C GLY A 40 -17.37 -10.80 3.45
N ASP A 41 -18.09 -11.91 3.57
CA ASP A 41 -19.13 -12.36 2.63
C ASP A 41 -20.55 -11.79 2.93
N GLY A 42 -20.70 -11.06 4.05
CA GLY A 42 -22.02 -10.71 4.61
C GLY A 42 -22.85 -9.72 3.79
N ASP A 43 -22.22 -8.74 3.15
CA ASP A 43 -22.92 -7.60 2.50
C ASP A 43 -22.93 -7.68 0.96
N ILE A 44 -22.70 -8.87 0.40
CA ILE A 44 -22.61 -9.04 -1.05
C ILE A 44 -23.97 -9.43 -1.62
N GLN A 45 -24.48 -8.62 -2.55
CA GLN A 45 -25.65 -8.98 -3.35
C GLN A 45 -25.35 -10.23 -4.20
N LYS A 46 -26.08 -11.31 -3.91
CA LYS A 46 -26.12 -12.55 -4.69
C LYS A 46 -27.10 -12.37 -5.86
N PRO A 47 -26.90 -13.03 -7.02
CA PRO A 47 -25.96 -14.12 -7.27
C PRO A 47 -24.54 -13.67 -7.67
N TYR A 48 -23.54 -14.48 -7.33
CA TYR A 48 -22.16 -14.36 -7.83
C TYR A 48 -21.58 -15.75 -8.09
N THR A 49 -20.60 -15.84 -8.98
CA THR A 49 -19.88 -17.08 -9.31
C THR A 49 -18.47 -17.02 -8.74
N PRO A 50 -18.07 -17.95 -7.85
CA PRO A 50 -16.69 -18.04 -7.39
C PRO A 50 -15.80 -18.58 -8.51
N LEU A 51 -14.70 -17.88 -8.79
CA LEU A 51 -13.73 -18.28 -9.83
C LEU A 51 -12.50 -18.98 -9.25
N GLY A 52 -12.16 -18.72 -7.98
CA GLY A 52 -11.03 -19.36 -7.31
C GLY A 52 -10.44 -18.50 -6.21
N GLN A 53 -9.37 -18.99 -5.57
CA GLN A 53 -8.61 -18.22 -4.60
C GLN A 53 -7.44 -17.51 -5.27
N VAL A 54 -7.16 -16.28 -4.82
CA VAL A 54 -6.01 -15.50 -5.26
C VAL A 54 -5.05 -15.32 -4.08
N LEU A 55 -3.76 -15.56 -4.34
CA LEU A 55 -2.65 -15.26 -3.45
C LEU A 55 -1.69 -14.32 -4.21
N HIS A 56 -1.43 -13.16 -3.62
CA HIS A 56 -0.45 -12.20 -4.10
C HIS A 56 0.53 -11.89 -2.99
N ILE A 57 1.81 -12.07 -3.28
CA ILE A 57 2.90 -11.82 -2.33
C ILE A 57 3.83 -10.84 -3.01
N GLU A 58 4.07 -9.71 -2.36
CA GLU A 58 5.00 -8.69 -2.83
C GLU A 58 6.01 -8.39 -1.73
N SER A 59 7.29 -8.39 -2.08
CA SER A 59 8.39 -8.17 -1.15
C SER A 59 9.25 -7.03 -1.66
N GLY A 60 9.76 -6.21 -0.75
CA GLY A 60 10.58 -5.07 -1.12
C GLY A 60 11.90 -5.54 -1.72
N THR A 61 12.51 -4.68 -2.53
CA THR A 61 13.87 -4.91 -3.02
C THR A 61 14.84 -4.07 -2.22
N LEU A 62 15.84 -4.72 -1.62
CA LEU A 62 16.95 -4.03 -0.98
C LEU A 62 18.17 -4.06 -1.89
N ILE A 63 18.76 -2.89 -2.11
CA ILE A 63 20.06 -2.77 -2.74
C ILE A 63 21.08 -2.66 -1.58
N PRO A 64 21.92 -3.68 -1.34
CA PRO A 64 22.93 -3.61 -0.30
C PRO A 64 24.04 -2.65 -0.75
N ILE A 65 23.87 -1.35 -0.48
CA ILE A 65 24.94 -0.36 -0.66
C ILE A 65 25.68 -0.25 0.68
N PRO A 66 26.98 -0.64 0.76
CA PRO A 66 27.70 -0.86 2.00
C PRO A 66 27.96 0.38 2.88
N LEU A 67 27.43 1.55 2.54
CA LEU A 67 27.63 2.80 3.29
C LEU A 67 26.38 3.69 3.40
N ILE A 68 25.31 3.34 2.70
CA ILE A 68 24.08 4.11 2.72
C ILE A 68 22.95 3.09 2.81
N CYS A 69 22.38 2.94 4.00
CA CYS A 69 21.11 2.26 4.20
C CYS A 69 19.98 3.08 3.55
N LEU A 70 20.07 3.32 2.23
CA LEU A 70 18.97 3.76 1.40
C LEU A 70 18.00 2.59 1.36
N ALA A 71 17.08 2.56 2.32
CA ALA A 71 15.90 1.71 2.25
C ALA A 71 15.14 2.08 0.97
N SER A 72 15.43 1.35 -0.11
CA SER A 72 14.67 1.40 -1.36
C SER A 72 13.27 0.79 -1.11
N PRO A 73 12.28 1.13 -1.94
CA PRO A 73 10.94 1.49 -1.51
C PRO A 73 10.30 0.42 -0.63
N THR A 74 9.91 0.85 0.57
CA THR A 74 8.90 0.16 1.39
C THR A 74 7.75 -0.26 0.48
N VAL A 75 7.45 -1.56 0.46
CA VAL A 75 6.25 -2.08 -0.20
C VAL A 75 5.05 -1.42 0.46
N ASP A 76 4.37 -0.55 -0.29
CA ASP A 76 3.16 0.10 0.17
C ASP A 76 1.97 -0.83 -0.12
N PRO A 77 1.29 -1.38 0.90
CA PRO A 77 0.16 -2.27 0.71
C PRO A 77 -0.95 -1.65 -0.15
N ASP A 78 -1.15 -0.33 -0.09
CA ASP A 78 -2.20 0.35 -0.87
C ASP A 78 -1.85 0.37 -2.37
N VAL A 79 -0.57 0.56 -2.70
CA VAL A 79 -0.10 0.50 -4.09
C VAL A 79 -0.23 -0.92 -4.62
N VAL A 80 0.22 -1.91 -3.84
CA VAL A 80 0.13 -3.34 -4.20
C VAL A 80 -1.32 -3.77 -4.47
N LEU A 81 -2.26 -3.31 -3.64
CA LEU A 81 -3.69 -3.58 -3.81
C LEU A 81 -4.23 -2.97 -5.11
N ARG A 82 -3.90 -1.71 -5.40
CA ARG A 82 -4.45 -0.95 -6.52
C ARG A 82 -3.90 -1.38 -7.87
N THR A 83 -2.63 -1.75 -7.94
CA THR A 83 -1.98 -2.13 -9.21
C THR A 83 -1.92 -3.65 -9.35
N GLY A 84 -0.96 -4.29 -8.69
CA GLY A 84 -0.63 -5.69 -8.90
C GLY A 84 -1.77 -6.66 -8.58
N PHE A 85 -2.47 -6.45 -7.46
CA PHE A 85 -3.55 -7.33 -7.05
C PHE A 85 -4.78 -7.20 -7.96
N THR A 86 -5.15 -5.97 -8.29
CA THR A 86 -6.31 -5.66 -9.15
C THR A 86 -6.12 -6.27 -10.56
N GLU A 87 -4.93 -6.14 -11.14
CA GLU A 87 -4.63 -6.76 -12.43
C GLU A 87 -4.76 -8.29 -12.38
N LYS A 88 -4.26 -8.93 -11.32
CA LYS A 88 -4.31 -10.38 -11.16
C LYS A 88 -5.75 -10.89 -11.04
N VAL A 89 -6.62 -10.14 -10.37
CA VAL A 89 -8.06 -10.46 -10.28
C VAL A 89 -8.75 -10.31 -11.64
N LYS A 90 -8.41 -9.28 -12.42
CA LYS A 90 -8.90 -9.08 -13.80
C LYS A 90 -8.43 -10.19 -14.74
N GLN A 91 -7.18 -10.64 -14.61
CA GLN A 91 -6.63 -11.76 -15.40
C GLN A 91 -7.35 -13.08 -15.12
N LEU A 92 -7.82 -13.29 -13.88
CA LEU A 92 -8.68 -14.42 -13.51
C LEU A 92 -10.12 -14.25 -14.02
N GLY A 93 -10.45 -13.12 -14.65
CA GLY A 93 -11.78 -12.79 -15.15
C GLY A 93 -12.78 -12.44 -14.06
N GLY A 94 -12.32 -12.07 -12.87
CA GLY A 94 -13.15 -11.61 -11.77
C GLY A 94 -13.49 -10.12 -11.85
N ASN A 95 -14.63 -9.75 -11.30
CA ASN A 95 -15.03 -8.36 -11.05
C ASN A 95 -15.09 -8.02 -9.56
N GLY A 96 -14.78 -9.00 -8.69
CA GLY A 96 -14.68 -8.77 -7.26
C GLY A 96 -13.78 -9.77 -6.54
N VAL A 97 -13.41 -9.42 -5.30
CA VAL A 97 -12.72 -10.26 -4.33
C VAL A 97 -13.47 -10.22 -3.01
N ILE A 98 -13.71 -11.39 -2.43
CA ILE A 98 -14.40 -11.59 -1.16
C ILE A 98 -13.48 -12.29 -0.18
N ASN A 99 -13.79 -12.19 1.13
CA ASN A 99 -12.97 -12.78 2.19
C ASN A 99 -11.50 -12.37 2.07
N MET A 100 -11.26 -11.11 1.71
CA MET A 100 -9.92 -10.59 1.52
C MET A 100 -9.21 -10.46 2.86
N ARG A 101 -7.97 -10.95 2.93
CA ARG A 101 -7.08 -10.80 4.08
C ARG A 101 -5.74 -10.26 3.62
N ILE A 102 -5.27 -9.21 4.29
CA ILE A 102 -3.99 -8.56 4.06
C ILE A 102 -3.11 -8.81 5.29
N ASP A 103 -1.94 -9.40 5.09
CA ASP A 103 -0.90 -9.56 6.10
C ASP A 103 0.30 -8.70 5.69
N PHE A 104 0.60 -7.70 6.51
CA PHE A 104 1.72 -6.78 6.28
C PHE A 104 2.81 -7.02 7.31
N ARG A 105 4.01 -7.36 6.82
CA ARG A 105 5.23 -7.45 7.60
C ARG A 105 6.08 -6.22 7.28
N PRO A 106 6.18 -5.24 8.20
CA PRO A 106 7.01 -4.08 7.96
C PRO A 106 8.49 -4.47 7.90
N PRO A 107 9.31 -3.72 7.15
CA PRO A 107 10.74 -3.96 7.11
C PRO A 107 11.36 -3.81 8.50
N LYS A 108 12.23 -4.74 8.89
CA LYS A 108 12.91 -4.72 10.18
C LYS A 108 14.42 -4.62 9.98
N LYS A 109 15.03 -3.67 10.72
CA LYS A 109 16.47 -3.61 10.89
C LYS A 109 16.86 -4.57 12.00
N THR A 110 17.50 -5.69 11.66
CA THR A 110 18.14 -6.55 12.67
C THR A 110 19.45 -5.90 13.13
N PHE A 111 19.91 -6.22 14.34
CA PHE A 111 21.18 -5.71 14.88
C PHE A 111 22.38 -6.08 13.98
N LEU A 112 22.42 -7.32 13.48
CA LEU A 112 23.38 -7.71 12.43
C LEU A 112 23.10 -6.97 11.10
N GLY A 113 21.84 -6.74 10.76
CA GLY A 113 21.44 -6.02 9.56
C GLY A 113 21.92 -4.57 9.50
N ALA A 114 21.99 -3.89 10.64
CA ALA A 114 22.57 -2.55 10.75
C ALA A 114 24.10 -2.54 10.54
N LEU A 115 24.78 -3.64 10.88
CA LEU A 115 26.23 -3.78 10.73
C LEU A 115 26.65 -4.24 9.32
N PHE A 116 25.84 -5.09 8.68
CA PHE A 116 26.15 -5.74 7.39
C PHE A 116 25.28 -5.25 6.22
N GLY A 117 24.44 -4.23 6.42
CA GLY A 117 23.55 -3.71 5.37
C GLY A 117 22.41 -4.66 4.96
N MET A 118 22.14 -5.71 5.76
CA MET A 118 21.07 -6.68 5.50
C MET A 118 19.80 -6.30 6.25
N VAL A 119 18.92 -5.55 5.61
CA VAL A 119 17.59 -5.23 6.16
C VAL A 119 16.61 -6.33 5.73
N ASP A 120 15.56 -6.60 6.51
CA ASP A 120 14.42 -7.40 6.03
C ASP A 120 13.54 -6.47 5.17
N PRO A 121 13.32 -6.73 3.87
CA PRO A 121 12.70 -5.77 2.94
C PRO A 121 11.23 -5.45 3.23
N GLY A 122 10.59 -6.15 4.16
CA GLY A 122 9.16 -6.05 4.37
C GLY A 122 8.38 -6.76 3.26
N GLN A 123 7.20 -7.25 3.61
CA GLN A 123 6.40 -8.13 2.76
C GLN A 123 4.92 -7.84 2.96
N VAL A 124 4.18 -7.75 1.86
CA VAL A 124 2.72 -7.71 1.84
C VAL A 124 2.23 -9.02 1.25
N THR A 125 1.32 -9.70 1.95
CA THR A 125 0.62 -10.89 1.47
C THR A 125 -0.87 -10.60 1.44
N ILE A 126 -1.49 -10.75 0.27
CA ILE A 126 -2.91 -10.55 0.06
C ILE A 126 -3.53 -11.88 -0.38
N THR A 127 -4.59 -12.27 0.29
CA THR A 127 -5.36 -13.47 -0.02
C THR A 127 -6.83 -13.11 -0.16
N GLY A 128 -7.57 -13.84 -0.98
CA GLY A 128 -9.01 -13.67 -1.12
C GLY A 128 -9.62 -14.66 -2.11
N THR A 129 -10.94 -14.65 -2.23
CA THR A 129 -11.68 -15.44 -3.23
C THR A 129 -12.17 -14.52 -4.33
N VAL A 130 -11.77 -14.80 -5.56
CA VAL A 130 -12.20 -14.05 -6.75
C VAL A 130 -13.61 -14.47 -7.13
N ILE A 131 -14.46 -13.49 -7.39
CA ILE A 131 -15.85 -13.68 -7.81
C ILE A 131 -16.14 -12.94 -9.12
N ARG A 132 -17.18 -13.43 -9.80
CA ARG A 132 -17.85 -12.76 -10.91
C ARG A 132 -19.32 -12.55 -10.57
N ARG A 133 -19.73 -11.30 -10.35
CA ARG A 133 -21.14 -10.89 -10.36
C ARG A 133 -21.68 -10.88 -11.78
#